data_AF-S9S7B2-F1
#
_entry.id   AF-S9S7B2-F1
#
_cell.length_a   1.000
_cell.length_b   1.000
_cell.length_c   1.000
_cell.angle_alpha   90.00
_cell.angle_beta   90.00
_cell.angle_gamma   90.00
#
_symmetry.space_group_name_H-M   'P 1'
#
loop_
_entity.id
_entity.type
_entity.pdbx_description
1 polymer ?
#
loop_
_entity_poly.entity_id
_entity_poly.type
_entity_poly.pdbx_seq_one_letter_code
_entity_poly.pdbx_strand_id
1 'polypeptide(L)'
;MTSTERTLRAVDSADLPDYPISSSERLDSHYFLQWNLKRWRASSFRKLADPEVGWYGFNLFCVAQDSTPLGTLSCDDRELAADLNIPLERWQQLCKRDISPLNGWHRYRCDNGEVRLGHSVVIEVAQDALTSKRRNAAKNAEDRMRKRLRTIAEHLRKISGGVAAFADDDARQNAVSDWIERAYPGGSATERRVREAINDLSNAEARNDRSRAL
;
A
#
# COMPACT_ATOMS: atom_id res chain seq x y z
N MET A 1 -48.93 -4.83 -25.69
CA MET A 1 -47.49 -4.86 -25.34
C MET A 1 -47.01 -3.44 -25.22
N THR A 2 -47.01 -2.88 -24.01
CA THR A 2 -46.56 -1.51 -23.74
C THR A 2 -45.05 -1.50 -23.58
N SER A 3 -44.36 -0.87 -24.54
CA SER A 3 -42.92 -0.62 -24.49
C SER A 3 -42.63 0.38 -23.37
N THR A 4 -41.90 -0.05 -22.34
CA THR A 4 -41.44 0.84 -21.28
C THR A 4 -40.25 1.65 -21.82
N GLU A 5 -40.51 2.90 -22.21
CA GLU A 5 -39.46 3.85 -22.59
C GLU A 5 -38.51 4.06 -21.39
N ARG A 6 -37.26 3.59 -21.53
CA ARG A 6 -36.20 3.88 -20.55
C ARG A 6 -35.77 5.33 -20.74
N THR A 7 -36.26 6.22 -19.88
CA THR A 7 -35.82 7.61 -19.83
C THR A 7 -34.35 7.65 -19.41
N LEU A 8 -33.46 8.01 -20.34
CA LEU A 8 -32.06 8.28 -20.03
C LEU A 8 -31.97 9.65 -19.35
N ARG A 9 -31.53 9.67 -18.09
CA ARG A 9 -31.26 10.90 -17.33
C ARG A 9 -29.76 11.19 -17.39
N ALA A 10 -29.39 12.39 -17.86
CA ALA A 10 -28.04 12.89 -17.69
C ALA A 10 -27.75 13.04 -16.18
N VAL A 11 -26.69 12.40 -15.71
CA VAL A 11 -26.20 12.53 -14.34
C VAL A 11 -25.01 13.47 -14.39
N ASP A 12 -25.09 14.59 -13.69
CA ASP A 12 -23.94 15.47 -13.52
C ASP A 12 -22.88 14.74 -12.69
N SER A 13 -21.63 14.82 -13.11
CA SER A 13 -20.46 14.32 -12.37
C SER A 13 -20.41 14.78 -10.91
N ALA A 14 -21.06 15.90 -10.57
CA ALA A 14 -21.22 16.41 -9.22
C ALA A 14 -21.97 15.44 -8.28
N ASP A 15 -22.89 14.63 -8.80
CA ASP A 15 -23.75 13.74 -8.01
C ASP A 15 -23.12 12.37 -7.69
N LEU A 16 -21.93 12.08 -8.24
CA LEU A 16 -21.24 10.81 -7.96
C LEU A 16 -20.60 10.81 -6.57
N PRO A 17 -20.64 9.67 -5.85
CA PRO A 17 -19.90 9.54 -4.60
C PRO A 17 -18.39 9.65 -4.85
N ASP A 18 -17.69 10.29 -3.92
CA ASP A 18 -16.22 10.35 -3.95
C ASP A 18 -15.62 8.97 -3.68
N TYR A 19 -14.60 8.62 -4.45
CA TYR A 19 -13.85 7.40 -4.27
C TYR A 19 -12.96 7.50 -3.02
N PRO A 20 -12.97 6.51 -2.11
CA PRO A 20 -12.35 6.67 -0.80
C PRO A 20 -10.83 6.38 -0.77
N ILE A 21 -10.24 6.01 -1.91
CA ILE A 21 -8.79 5.76 -2.04
C ILE A 21 -8.20 6.78 -3.01
N SER A 22 -7.13 7.46 -2.61
CA SER A 22 -6.44 8.42 -3.47
C SER A 22 -5.84 7.75 -4.70
N SER A 23 -5.88 8.42 -5.86
CA SER A 23 -5.24 7.95 -7.10
C SER A 23 -3.71 7.85 -6.99
N SER A 24 -3.11 8.50 -5.98
CA SER A 24 -1.68 8.44 -5.66
C SER A 24 -1.25 7.18 -4.92
N GLU A 25 -2.19 6.43 -4.33
CA GLU A 25 -1.88 5.20 -3.59
C GLU A 25 -1.50 4.06 -4.52
N ARG A 26 -0.50 3.28 -4.10
CA ARG A 26 0.08 2.19 -4.89
C ARG A 26 0.30 0.94 -4.05
N LEU A 27 0.08 -0.23 -4.65
CA LEU A 27 0.33 -1.54 -4.05
C LEU A 27 1.37 -2.34 -4.87
N ASP A 28 2.48 -1.70 -5.27
CA ASP A 28 3.50 -2.24 -6.20
C ASP A 28 4.18 -3.55 -5.77
N SER A 29 3.99 -4.01 -4.53
CA SER A 29 4.53 -5.28 -4.01
C SER A 29 3.42 -6.25 -3.57
N HIS A 30 2.20 -6.05 -4.08
CA HIS A 30 1.03 -6.85 -3.71
C HIS A 30 0.78 -7.96 -4.74
N TYR A 31 1.54 -9.05 -4.61
CA TYR A 31 1.43 -10.22 -5.50
C TYR A 31 0.26 -11.16 -5.17
N PHE A 32 -0.43 -10.93 -4.05
CA PHE A 32 -1.44 -11.85 -3.53
C PHE A 32 -2.74 -11.11 -3.25
N LEU A 33 -3.81 -11.57 -3.89
CA LEU A 33 -5.15 -11.09 -3.59
C LEU A 33 -5.68 -11.72 -2.30
N GLN A 34 -5.98 -10.89 -1.30
CA GLN A 34 -6.71 -11.36 -0.12
C GLN A 34 -8.15 -11.71 -0.51
N TRP A 35 -8.42 -13.00 -0.67
CA TRP A 35 -9.73 -13.49 -1.08
C TRP A 35 -10.56 -14.03 0.08
N ASN A 36 -11.69 -13.39 0.38
CA ASN A 36 -12.60 -13.87 1.42
C ASN A 36 -13.47 -15.02 0.89
N LEU A 37 -12.99 -16.25 1.06
CA LEU A 37 -13.67 -17.47 0.58
C LEU A 37 -15.10 -17.64 1.13
N LYS A 38 -15.35 -17.24 2.39
CA LYS A 38 -16.69 -17.32 2.98
C LYS A 38 -17.65 -16.34 2.30
N ARG A 39 -17.21 -15.08 2.13
CA ARG A 39 -17.98 -14.05 1.43
C ARG A 39 -18.23 -14.43 -0.03
N TRP A 40 -17.21 -14.94 -0.72
CA TRP A 40 -17.33 -15.38 -2.10
C TRP A 40 -18.34 -16.53 -2.27
N ARG A 41 -18.26 -17.55 -1.40
CA ARG A 41 -19.20 -18.67 -1.41
C ARG A 41 -20.64 -18.24 -1.09
N ALA A 42 -20.81 -17.21 -0.26
CA ALA A 42 -22.11 -16.69 0.11
C ALA A 42 -22.74 -15.78 -0.95
N SER A 43 -21.92 -15.15 -1.81
CA SER A 43 -22.33 -14.17 -2.82
C SER A 43 -23.45 -14.67 -3.74
N SER A 44 -24.47 -13.84 -3.94
CA SER A 44 -25.54 -14.09 -4.91
C SER A 44 -24.98 -14.13 -6.33
N PHE A 45 -24.04 -13.24 -6.67
CA PHE A 45 -23.36 -13.24 -7.96
C PHE A 45 -22.74 -14.60 -8.28
N ARG A 46 -21.95 -15.16 -7.35
CA ARG A 46 -21.30 -16.48 -7.52
C ARG A 46 -22.31 -17.62 -7.67
N LYS A 47 -23.48 -17.52 -7.04
CA LYS A 47 -24.52 -18.58 -7.03
C LYS A 47 -25.43 -18.54 -8.26
N LEU A 48 -25.68 -17.35 -8.78
CA LEU A 48 -26.73 -17.12 -9.78
C LEU A 48 -26.19 -16.75 -11.16
N ALA A 49 -24.96 -16.22 -11.26
CA ALA A 49 -24.34 -15.95 -12.53
C ALA A 49 -24.11 -17.26 -13.30
N ASP A 50 -24.36 -17.23 -14.61
CA ASP A 50 -23.92 -18.32 -15.47
C ASP A 50 -22.38 -18.40 -15.50
N PRO A 51 -21.79 -19.55 -15.88
CA PRO A 51 -20.35 -19.76 -15.78
C PRO A 51 -19.50 -18.73 -16.51
N GLU A 52 -19.97 -18.21 -17.64
CA GLU A 52 -19.22 -17.24 -18.45
C GLU A 52 -19.21 -15.87 -17.79
N VAL A 53 -20.38 -15.38 -17.35
CA VAL A 53 -20.46 -14.14 -16.54
C VAL A 53 -19.64 -14.27 -15.26
N GLY A 54 -19.74 -15.42 -14.58
CA GLY A 54 -18.99 -15.70 -13.37
C GLY A 54 -17.48 -15.66 -13.60
N TRP A 55 -16.99 -16.20 -14.72
CA TRP A 55 -15.58 -16.14 -15.11
C TRP A 55 -15.12 -14.71 -15.36
N TYR A 56 -15.82 -13.96 -16.20
CA TYR A 56 -15.41 -12.59 -16.53
C TYR A 56 -15.56 -11.63 -15.35
N GLY A 57 -16.63 -11.73 -14.56
CA GLY A 57 -16.77 -10.93 -13.34
C GLY A 57 -15.69 -11.24 -12.30
N PHE A 58 -15.26 -12.51 -12.18
CA PHE A 58 -14.12 -12.85 -11.34
C PHE A 58 -12.82 -12.22 -11.84
N ASN A 59 -12.55 -12.26 -13.14
CA ASN A 59 -11.36 -11.62 -13.72
C ASN A 59 -11.37 -10.10 -13.49
N LEU A 60 -12.52 -9.45 -13.59
CA LEU A 60 -12.65 -8.02 -13.27
C LEU A 60 -12.30 -7.71 -11.80
N PHE A 61 -12.64 -8.59 -10.85
CA PHE A 61 -12.19 -8.43 -9.47
C PHE A 61 -10.67 -8.49 -9.33
N CYS A 62 -9.99 -9.28 -10.18
CA CYS A 62 -8.53 -9.35 -10.23
C CYS A 62 -7.91 -8.11 -10.89
N VAL A 63 -8.43 -7.70 -12.06
CA VAL A 63 -7.96 -6.52 -12.81
C VAL A 63 -8.00 -5.26 -11.93
N ALA A 64 -9.06 -5.10 -11.14
CA ALA A 64 -9.21 -3.94 -10.28
C ALA A 64 -8.15 -3.83 -9.17
N GLN A 65 -7.50 -4.93 -8.79
CA GLN A 65 -6.50 -4.91 -7.70
C GLN A 65 -5.22 -4.17 -8.07
N ASP A 66 -4.85 -4.20 -9.35
CA ASP A 66 -3.62 -3.57 -9.86
C ASP A 66 -3.91 -2.29 -10.67
N SER A 67 -5.18 -1.90 -10.73
CA SER A 67 -5.60 -0.69 -11.42
C SER A 67 -5.16 0.57 -10.68
N THR A 68 -5.10 1.68 -11.41
CA THR A 68 -4.84 3.02 -10.87
C THR A 68 -5.99 3.95 -11.24
N PRO A 69 -6.84 4.40 -10.30
CA PRO A 69 -6.80 4.18 -8.85
C PRO A 69 -7.04 2.73 -8.40
N LEU A 70 -6.43 2.35 -7.28
CA LEU A 70 -6.50 1.00 -6.70
C LEU A 70 -7.94 0.57 -6.43
N GLY A 71 -8.29 -0.66 -6.80
CA GLY A 71 -9.61 -1.23 -6.53
C GLY A 71 -10.70 -0.72 -7.47
N THR A 72 -10.33 -0.20 -8.64
CA THR A 72 -11.28 0.33 -9.64
C THR A 72 -11.12 -0.31 -11.00
N LEU A 73 -12.12 -0.11 -11.86
CA LEU A 73 -12.06 -0.44 -13.29
C LEU A 73 -12.34 0.79 -14.15
N SER A 74 -12.00 0.70 -15.44
CA SER A 74 -12.37 1.71 -16.42
C SER A 74 -13.89 1.78 -16.60
N CYS A 75 -14.39 2.94 -17.02
CA CYS A 75 -15.78 3.06 -17.49
C CYS A 75 -15.91 2.81 -19.01
N ASP A 76 -14.79 2.61 -19.73
CA ASP A 76 -14.79 2.34 -21.17
C ASP A 76 -14.94 0.84 -21.46
N ASP A 77 -16.01 0.48 -22.17
CA ASP A 77 -16.28 -0.89 -22.62
C ASP A 77 -15.14 -1.50 -23.43
N ARG A 78 -14.38 -0.69 -24.19
CA ARG A 78 -13.25 -1.16 -25.00
C ARG A 78 -12.08 -1.59 -24.14
N GLU A 79 -11.77 -0.82 -23.10
CA GLU A 79 -10.73 -1.14 -22.14
C GLU A 79 -11.11 -2.40 -21.35
N LEU A 80 -12.36 -2.48 -20.87
CA LEU A 80 -12.85 -3.66 -20.15
C LEU A 80 -12.84 -4.93 -21.02
N ALA A 81 -13.22 -4.81 -22.29
CA ALA A 81 -13.15 -5.93 -23.23
C ALA A 81 -11.69 -6.36 -23.49
N ALA A 82 -10.77 -5.40 -23.59
CA ALA A 82 -9.34 -5.66 -23.75
C ALA A 82 -8.73 -6.32 -22.51
N ASP A 83 -9.04 -5.85 -21.31
CA ASP A 83 -8.60 -6.42 -20.03
C ASP A 83 -9.02 -7.89 -19.88
N LEU A 84 -10.20 -8.24 -20.43
CA LEU A 84 -10.74 -9.60 -20.42
C LEU A 84 -10.34 -10.43 -21.65
N ASN A 85 -9.62 -9.83 -22.60
CA ASN A 85 -9.23 -10.42 -23.87
C ASN A 85 -10.41 -11.04 -24.64
N ILE A 86 -11.48 -10.26 -24.81
CA ILE A 86 -12.68 -10.63 -25.59
C ILE A 86 -13.07 -9.55 -26.60
N PRO A 87 -13.78 -9.91 -27.69
CA PRO A 87 -14.36 -8.92 -28.59
C PRO A 87 -15.33 -7.98 -27.87
N LEU A 88 -15.35 -6.70 -28.27
CA LEU A 88 -16.23 -5.68 -27.70
C LEU A 88 -17.71 -6.08 -27.77
N GLU A 89 -18.13 -6.70 -28.88
CA GLU A 89 -19.50 -7.15 -29.07
C GLU A 89 -19.87 -8.23 -28.05
N ARG A 90 -18.91 -9.10 -27.70
CA ARG A 90 -19.11 -10.14 -26.68
C ARG A 90 -19.25 -9.51 -25.30
N TRP A 91 -18.39 -8.56 -24.96
CA TRP A 91 -18.48 -7.78 -23.73
C TRP A 91 -19.87 -7.12 -23.58
N GLN A 92 -20.32 -6.43 -24.63
CA GLN A 92 -21.62 -5.74 -24.63
C GLN A 92 -22.80 -6.71 -24.52
N GLN A 93 -22.71 -7.91 -25.09
CA GLN A 93 -23.71 -8.96 -24.91
C GLN A 93 -23.77 -9.45 -23.46
N LEU A 94 -22.61 -9.66 -22.82
CA LEU A 94 -22.53 -10.06 -21.42
C LEU A 94 -23.12 -8.99 -20.49
N CYS A 95 -22.88 -7.72 -20.79
CA CYS A 95 -23.40 -6.59 -20.01
C CYS A 95 -24.92 -6.43 -20.06
N LYS A 96 -25.60 -7.02 -21.05
CA LYS A 96 -27.07 -6.98 -21.19
C LYS A 96 -27.79 -8.05 -20.39
N ARG A 97 -27.08 -9.00 -19.78
CA ARG A 97 -27.67 -10.06 -18.95
C ARG A 97 -28.17 -9.48 -17.63
N ASP A 98 -29.21 -10.08 -17.05
CA ASP A 98 -29.78 -9.68 -15.75
C ASP A 98 -28.71 -9.66 -14.65
N ILE A 99 -27.86 -10.69 -14.65
CA ILE A 99 -26.61 -10.72 -13.89
C ILE A 99 -25.48 -10.58 -14.90
N SER A 100 -24.78 -9.45 -14.85
CA SER A 100 -23.68 -9.12 -15.75
C SER A 100 -22.32 -9.21 -15.03
N PRO A 101 -21.19 -9.20 -15.76
CA PRO A 101 -19.86 -9.13 -15.15
C PRO A 101 -19.67 -7.90 -14.25
N LEU A 102 -20.43 -6.82 -14.51
CA LEU A 102 -20.45 -5.59 -13.71
C LEU A 102 -21.47 -5.59 -12.57
N ASN A 103 -22.01 -6.74 -12.17
CA ASN A 103 -22.92 -6.82 -11.03
C ASN A 103 -22.25 -6.34 -9.73
N GLY A 104 -22.82 -5.28 -9.12
CA GLY A 104 -22.29 -4.67 -7.89
C GLY A 104 -21.22 -3.59 -8.10
N TRP A 105 -20.90 -3.26 -9.35
CA TRP A 105 -20.01 -2.15 -9.69
C TRP A 105 -20.80 -0.85 -9.84
N HIS A 106 -20.28 0.23 -9.27
CA HIS A 106 -20.90 1.56 -9.28
C HIS A 106 -19.89 2.62 -9.69
N ARG A 107 -20.34 3.74 -10.25
CA ARG A 107 -19.46 4.85 -10.63
C ARG A 107 -19.09 5.69 -9.42
N TYR A 108 -17.82 6.06 -9.34
CA TYR A 108 -17.25 6.96 -8.34
C TYR A 108 -16.43 8.05 -9.01
N ARG A 109 -16.36 9.22 -8.36
CA ARG A 109 -15.46 10.31 -8.73
C ARG A 109 -14.14 10.18 -7.97
N CYS A 110 -13.03 10.09 -8.69
CA CYS A 110 -11.70 10.00 -8.09
C CYS A 110 -11.09 11.40 -7.88
N ASP A 111 -10.08 11.48 -7.00
CA ASP A 111 -9.40 12.74 -6.64
C ASP A 111 -8.59 13.37 -7.80
N ASN A 112 -8.26 12.59 -8.83
CA ASN A 112 -7.65 13.06 -10.08
C ASN A 112 -8.69 13.56 -11.12
N GLY A 113 -9.97 13.57 -10.78
CA GLY A 113 -11.07 13.99 -11.66
C GLY A 113 -11.59 12.89 -12.60
N GLU A 114 -11.01 11.68 -12.59
CA GLU A 114 -11.54 10.56 -13.36
C GLU A 114 -12.82 9.99 -12.74
N VAL A 115 -13.68 9.40 -13.58
CA VAL A 115 -14.80 8.57 -13.13
C VAL A 115 -14.46 7.11 -13.36
N ARG A 116 -14.48 6.31 -12.28
CA ARG A 116 -14.12 4.89 -12.32
C ARG A 116 -15.24 4.01 -11.76
N LEU A 117 -15.25 2.74 -12.15
CA LEU A 117 -16.12 1.74 -11.55
C LEU A 117 -15.49 1.19 -10.27
N GLY A 118 -16.22 1.20 -9.17
CA GLY A 118 -15.82 0.63 -7.89
C GLY A 118 -16.85 -0.39 -7.38
N HIS A 119 -16.37 -1.51 -6.85
CA HIS A 119 -17.18 -2.51 -6.17
C HIS A 119 -16.91 -2.45 -4.67
N SER A 120 -17.94 -2.33 -3.84
CA SER A 120 -17.80 -2.11 -2.38
C SER A 120 -16.85 -3.10 -1.70
N VAL A 121 -16.96 -4.39 -2.03
CA VAL A 121 -16.07 -5.44 -1.51
C VAL A 121 -14.62 -5.28 -1.98
N VAL A 122 -14.39 -4.85 -3.23
CA VAL A 122 -13.04 -4.62 -3.77
C VAL A 122 -12.40 -3.42 -3.07
N ILE A 123 -13.18 -2.35 -2.88
CA ILE A 123 -12.76 -1.15 -2.15
C ILE A 123 -12.35 -1.50 -0.71
N GLU A 124 -13.17 -2.27 0.00
CA GLU A 124 -12.86 -2.74 1.36
C GLU A 124 -11.54 -3.52 1.41
N VAL A 125 -11.35 -4.47 0.49
CA VAL A 125 -10.11 -5.26 0.40
C VAL A 125 -8.89 -4.37 0.10
N ALA A 126 -9.03 -3.40 -0.80
CA ALA A 126 -7.95 -2.47 -1.12
C ALA A 126 -7.59 -1.56 0.08
N GLN A 127 -8.58 -1.08 0.83
CA GLN A 127 -8.36 -0.29 2.05
C GLN A 127 -7.66 -1.10 3.15
N ASP A 128 -8.05 -2.36 3.34
CA ASP A 128 -7.40 -3.28 4.27
C ASP A 128 -5.95 -3.54 3.88
N ALA A 129 -5.69 -3.75 2.58
CA ALA A 129 -4.35 -3.95 2.05
C ALA A 129 -3.45 -2.72 2.29
N LEU A 130 -3.95 -1.51 2.04
CA LEU A 130 -3.25 -0.26 2.31
C LEU A 130 -2.96 -0.08 3.81
N THR A 131 -3.93 -0.36 4.67
CA THR A 131 -3.76 -0.31 6.12
C THR A 131 -2.69 -1.29 6.60
N SER A 132 -2.72 -2.51 6.07
CA SER A 132 -1.71 -3.53 6.36
C SER A 132 -0.32 -3.12 5.88
N LYS A 133 -0.19 -2.55 4.66
CA LYS A 133 1.07 -2.02 4.13
C LYS A 133 1.66 -0.96 5.06
N ARG A 134 0.87 0.02 5.48
CA ARG A 134 1.30 1.11 6.38
C ARG A 134 1.76 0.57 7.74
N ARG A 135 0.97 -0.33 8.35
CA ARG A 135 1.32 -0.99 9.62
C ARG A 135 2.62 -1.79 9.52
N ASN A 136 2.78 -2.57 8.44
CA ASN A 136 3.98 -3.37 8.22
C ASN A 136 5.21 -2.48 7.97
N ALA A 137 5.06 -1.36 7.25
CA ALA A 137 6.14 -0.40 7.06
C ALA A 137 6.62 0.20 8.39
N ALA A 138 5.69 0.60 9.27
CA ALA A 138 5.99 1.12 10.61
C ALA A 138 6.70 0.05 11.46
N LYS A 139 6.13 -1.15 11.57
CA LYS A 139 6.73 -2.26 12.32
C LYS A 139 8.12 -2.62 11.81
N ASN A 140 8.30 -2.69 10.49
CA ASN A 140 9.60 -2.97 9.88
C ASN A 140 10.63 -1.87 10.18
N ALA A 141 10.21 -0.59 10.23
CA ALA A 141 11.09 0.50 10.62
C ALA A 141 11.54 0.37 12.09
N GLU A 142 10.62 0.07 13.00
CA GLU A 142 10.93 -0.20 14.41
C GLU A 142 11.87 -1.39 14.58
N ASP A 143 11.59 -2.51 13.92
CA ASP A 143 12.42 -3.72 13.99
C ASP A 143 13.81 -3.47 13.38
N ARG A 144 13.92 -2.69 12.30
CA ARG A 144 15.22 -2.26 11.75
C ARG A 144 16.00 -1.42 12.74
N MET A 145 15.35 -0.44 13.40
CA MET A 145 16.01 0.41 14.40
C MET A 145 16.46 -0.41 15.61
N ARG A 146 15.61 -1.30 16.14
CA ARG A 146 15.95 -2.19 17.25
C ARG A 146 17.15 -3.09 16.94
N LYS A 147 17.19 -3.66 15.73
CA LYS A 147 18.34 -4.47 15.27
C LYS A 147 19.60 -3.62 15.17
N ARG A 148 19.50 -2.41 14.62
CA ARG A 148 20.63 -1.47 14.49
C ARG A 148 21.22 -1.12 15.86
N LEU A 149 20.39 -0.72 16.82
CA LEU A 149 20.84 -0.39 18.18
C LEU A 149 21.49 -1.59 18.87
N ARG A 150 20.92 -2.79 18.71
CA ARG A 150 21.54 -4.03 19.21
C ARG A 150 22.93 -4.26 18.61
N THR A 151 23.09 -4.10 17.31
CA THR A 151 24.39 -4.21 16.64
C THR A 151 25.39 -3.16 17.14
N ILE A 152 24.94 -1.93 17.36
CA ILE A 152 25.78 -0.87 17.96
C ILE A 152 26.23 -1.30 19.36
N ALA A 153 25.31 -1.73 20.23
CA ALA A 153 25.63 -2.19 21.57
C ALA A 153 26.62 -3.36 21.57
N GLU A 154 26.44 -4.34 20.67
CA GLU A 154 27.37 -5.45 20.48
C GLU A 154 28.77 -4.99 20.08
N HIS A 155 28.89 -4.00 19.19
CA HIS A 155 30.18 -3.42 18.82
C HIS A 155 30.81 -2.61 19.97
N LEU A 156 30.01 -1.83 20.71
CA LEU A 156 30.49 -1.06 21.87
C LEU A 156 31.06 -1.97 22.96
N ARG A 157 30.44 -3.12 23.23
CA ARG A 157 30.96 -4.11 24.19
C ARG A 157 32.30 -4.71 23.78
N LYS A 158 32.61 -4.76 22.48
CA LYS A 158 33.87 -5.30 21.95
C LYS A 158 35.00 -4.26 21.94
N ILE A 159 34.67 -2.97 21.96
CA ILE A 159 35.66 -1.89 21.95
C ILE A 159 36.24 -1.74 23.36
N SER A 160 37.56 -1.90 23.48
CA SER A 160 38.31 -1.67 24.72
C SER A 160 38.45 -0.17 25.03
N GLY A 161 38.58 0.18 26.32
CA GLY A 161 38.90 1.57 26.75
C GLY A 161 37.74 2.35 27.40
N GLY A 162 36.95 1.74 28.28
CA GLY A 162 35.89 2.43 29.03
C GLY A 162 34.59 2.70 28.26
N VAL A 163 34.61 2.48 26.94
CA VAL A 163 33.47 2.66 26.02
C VAL A 163 32.39 1.58 26.20
N ALA A 164 32.73 0.46 26.83
CA ALA A 164 31.79 -0.64 27.09
C ALA A 164 30.58 -0.19 27.93
N ALA A 165 30.73 0.82 28.79
CA ALA A 165 29.62 1.39 29.57
C ALA A 165 28.54 2.03 28.69
N PHE A 166 28.88 2.47 27.47
CA PHE A 166 27.92 3.06 26.53
C PHE A 166 27.03 2.01 25.86
N ALA A 167 27.35 0.72 26.01
CA ALA A 167 26.57 -0.35 25.41
C ALA A 167 25.17 -0.51 26.04
N ASP A 168 24.96 0.02 27.25
CA ASP A 168 23.67 -0.05 27.95
C ASP A 168 23.02 1.35 28.10
N ASP A 169 23.60 2.38 27.46
CA ASP A 169 23.07 3.74 27.42
C ASP A 169 22.35 4.00 26.09
N ASP A 170 21.02 4.02 26.13
CA ASP A 170 20.18 4.26 24.95
C ASP A 170 20.47 5.62 24.29
N ALA A 171 20.77 6.67 25.06
CA ALA A 171 21.07 7.98 24.50
C ALA A 171 22.39 7.96 23.69
N ARG A 172 23.41 7.26 24.21
CA ARG A 172 24.68 7.04 23.50
C ARG A 172 24.50 6.18 22.25
N GLN A 173 23.74 5.09 22.32
CA GLN A 173 23.48 4.24 21.16
C GLN A 173 22.75 5.01 20.05
N ASN A 174 21.77 5.85 20.40
CA ASN A 174 21.07 6.71 19.46
C ASN A 174 22.03 7.77 18.87
N ALA A 175 22.86 8.43 19.67
CA ALA A 175 23.84 9.40 19.17
C ALA A 175 24.84 8.78 18.18
N VAL A 176 25.29 7.54 18.42
CA VAL A 176 26.12 6.77 17.47
C VAL A 176 25.33 6.46 16.20
N SER A 177 24.08 5.98 16.33
CA SER A 177 23.22 5.69 15.17
C SER A 177 23.01 6.92 14.29
N ASP A 178 22.74 8.08 14.90
CA ASP A 178 22.53 9.37 14.22
C ASP A 178 23.81 9.93 13.60
N TRP A 179 24.96 9.73 14.25
CA TRP A 179 26.24 10.06 13.65
C TRP A 179 26.48 9.20 12.39
N ILE A 180 26.23 7.89 12.46
CA ILE A 180 26.41 6.99 11.32
C ILE A 180 25.46 7.38 10.19
N GLU A 181 24.21 7.73 10.47
CA GLU A 181 23.27 8.14 9.43
C GLU A 181 23.69 9.46 8.75
N ARG A 182 24.24 10.41 9.51
CA ARG A 182 24.76 11.67 8.95
C ARG A 182 26.03 11.49 8.13
N ALA A 183 26.97 10.67 8.62
CA ALA A 183 28.25 10.42 7.94
C ALA A 183 28.11 9.44 6.76
N TYR A 184 27.17 8.50 6.87
CA TYR A 184 26.89 7.43 5.90
C TYR A 184 25.37 7.22 5.75
N PRO A 185 24.67 8.07 4.97
CA PRO A 185 23.22 7.92 4.75
C PRO A 185 22.86 6.53 4.23
N GLY A 186 21.92 5.85 4.91
CA GLY A 186 21.53 4.45 4.62
C GLY A 186 22.59 3.39 4.95
N GLY A 187 23.70 3.76 5.58
CA GLY A 187 24.82 2.89 5.89
C GLY A 187 24.57 1.95 7.08
N SER A 188 25.13 0.74 7.03
CA SER A 188 25.13 -0.22 8.14
C SER A 188 26.03 0.21 9.32
N ALA A 189 25.64 -0.19 10.54
CA ALA A 189 26.39 0.06 11.77
C ALA A 189 27.54 -0.96 11.95
N THR A 190 28.56 -0.89 11.10
CA THR A 190 29.74 -1.76 11.23
C THR A 190 30.62 -1.34 12.41
N GLU A 191 31.43 -2.26 12.93
CA GLU A 191 32.36 -1.97 14.05
C GLU A 191 33.24 -0.74 13.77
N ARG A 192 33.77 -0.63 12.54
CA ARG A 192 34.59 0.50 12.12
C ARG A 192 33.84 1.83 12.28
N ARG A 193 32.60 1.90 11.78
CA ARG A 193 31.78 3.12 11.84
C ARG A 193 31.35 3.45 13.27
N VAL A 194 31.08 2.45 14.10
CA VAL A 194 30.81 2.64 15.53
C VAL A 194 32.03 3.24 16.23
N ARG A 195 33.24 2.78 15.91
CA ARG A 195 34.48 3.33 16.45
C ARG A 195 34.74 4.78 16.01
N GLU A 196 34.54 5.07 14.72
CA GLU A 196 34.63 6.43 14.17
C GLU A 196 33.64 7.37 14.88
N ALA A 197 32.38 6.94 15.04
CA ALA A 197 31.35 7.70 15.74
C ALA A 197 31.73 8.03 17.19
N ILE A 198 32.20 7.05 17.96
CA ILE A 198 32.59 7.26 19.36
C ILE A 198 33.76 8.24 19.49
N ASN A 199 34.77 8.12 18.62
CA ASN A 199 35.92 9.02 18.65
C ASN A 199 35.48 10.46 18.39
N ASP A 200 34.64 10.69 17.39
CA ASP A 200 34.14 12.02 17.05
C ASP A 200 33.24 12.61 18.13
N LEU A 201 32.34 11.80 18.70
CA LEU A 201 31.45 12.23 19.79
C LEU A 201 32.25 12.60 21.05
N SER A 202 33.23 11.77 21.43
CA SER A 202 34.09 12.03 22.60
C SER A 202 34.95 13.29 22.40
N ASN A 203 35.46 13.50 21.18
CA ASN A 203 36.23 14.70 20.83
C ASN A 203 35.37 15.97 20.78
N ALA A 204 34.09 15.85 20.43
CA ALA A 204 33.14 16.97 20.47
C ALA A 204 32.82 17.36 21.92
N GLU A 205 32.56 16.38 22.79
CA GLU A 205 32.31 16.60 24.22
C GLU A 205 33.50 17.28 24.91
N ALA A 206 34.72 16.77 24.71
CA ALA A 206 35.92 17.35 25.29
C ALA A 206 36.19 18.80 24.85
N ARG A 207 35.78 19.18 23.64
CA ARG A 207 35.86 20.57 23.15
C ARG A 207 34.82 21.47 23.81
N ASN A 208 33.60 20.95 24.01
CA ASN A 208 32.50 21.71 24.59
C ASN A 208 32.75 22.00 26.08
N ASP A 209 33.28 21.03 26.82
CA ASP A 209 33.62 21.20 28.24
C ASP A 209 34.73 22.25 28.46
N ARG A 210 35.73 22.29 27.57
CA ARG A 210 36.79 23.32 27.61
C ARG A 210 36.26 24.72 27.32
N SER A 211 35.24 24.86 26.48
CA SER A 211 34.63 26.15 26.16
C SER A 211 33.69 26.67 27.26
N ARG A 212 33.21 25.80 28.16
CA ARG A 212 32.35 26.18 29.30
C ARG A 212 33.14 26.52 30.57
N ALA A 213 34.41 26.14 30.62
CA ALA A 213 35.30 26.41 31.75
C ALA A 213 36.07 27.75 31.63
N LEU A 214 35.87 28.48 30.53
CA LEU A 214 36.39 29.82 30.25
C LEU A 214 35.24 30.83 30.32
#